data_AF-A0A839WKF3-F1
#
_entry.id   AF-A0A839WKF3-F1
#
_cell.length_a   1.000
_cell.length_b   1.000
_cell.length_c   1.000
_cell.angle_alpha   90.00
_cell.angle_beta   90.00
_cell.angle_gamma   90.00
#
_symmetry.space_group_name_H-M   'P 1'
#
loop_
_entity.id
_entity.type
_entity.pdbx_description
1 polymer ?
#
loop_
_entity_poly.entity_id
_entity_poly.type
_entity_poly.pdbx_seq_one_letter_code
_entity_poly.pdbx_strand_id
1 'polypeptide(L)'
;MKWRYALLALVVAISTTALIAWRSGWNAHADHINALAADKKDKAEKAIQPVEEKAAVASAEAKVIYRTINRDVVKYVQSPDRTRCDFDDESVRLRQRAIDAANAISGFDAGTVQGK
;
A
#
# COMPACT_ATOMS: atom_id res chain seq x y z
N MET A 1 -56.99 44.31 42.44
CA MET A 1 -56.33 44.22 41.13
C MET A 1 -54.88 43.66 41.25
N LYS A 2 -54.66 42.51 41.90
CA LYS A 2 -53.30 41.94 42.11
C LYS A 2 -53.19 40.42 41.91
N TRP A 3 -54.27 39.67 42.10
CA TRP A 3 -54.27 38.21 41.95
C TRP A 3 -54.03 37.72 40.52
N ARG A 4 -54.47 38.47 39.50
CA ARG A 4 -54.20 38.14 38.09
C ARG A 4 -52.70 38.16 37.77
N TYR A 5 -51.96 39.12 38.32
CA TYR A 5 -50.50 39.20 38.14
C TYR A 5 -49.77 38.10 38.92
N ALA A 6 -50.25 37.76 40.13
CA ALA A 6 -49.72 36.63 40.89
C ALA A 6 -49.94 35.29 40.16
N LEU A 7 -51.12 35.08 39.57
CA LEU A 7 -51.41 33.90 38.75
C LEU A 7 -50.56 33.87 37.48
N LEU A 8 -50.39 34.99 36.79
CA LEU A 8 -49.51 35.08 35.62
C LEU A 8 -48.05 34.76 35.97
N ALA A 9 -47.53 35.31 37.07
CA ALA A 9 -46.18 35.02 37.53
C ALA A 9 -46.00 33.53 37.86
N LEU A 10 -47.00 32.90 38.46
CA LEU A 10 -46.98 31.47 38.79
C LEU A 10 -47.00 30.60 37.53
N VAL A 11 -47.82 30.94 36.53
CA VAL A 11 -47.83 30.24 35.23
C VAL A 11 -46.48 30.37 34.54
N VAL A 12 -45.90 31.56 34.50
CA VAL A 12 -44.56 31.77 33.90
C VAL A 12 -43.49 30.97 34.64
N ALA A 13 -43.51 30.94 35.98
CA ALA A 13 -42.58 30.15 36.77
C ALA A 13 -42.69 28.65 36.46
N ILE A 14 -43.90 28.09 36.36
CA ILE A 14 -44.10 26.68 36.01
C ILE A 14 -43.66 26.39 34.58
N SER A 15 -43.99 27.26 33.62
CA SER A 15 -43.59 27.07 32.22
C SER A 15 -42.07 27.10 32.06
N THR A 16 -41.39 28.02 32.75
CA THR A 16 -39.92 28.12 32.69
C THR A 16 -39.23 26.92 33.33
N THR A 17 -39.69 26.43 34.49
CA THR A 17 -39.11 25.24 35.11
C THR A 17 -39.36 23.98 34.31
N ALA A 18 -40.53 23.84 33.68
CA ALA A 18 -40.83 22.73 32.78
C ALA A 18 -39.90 22.70 31.55
N LEU A 19 -39.63 23.87 30.95
CA LEU A 19 -38.70 23.98 29.82
C LEU A 19 -37.27 23.64 30.21
N ILE A 20 -36.80 24.12 31.37
CA ILE A 20 -35.46 23.80 31.87
C ILE A 20 -35.34 22.31 32.16
N ALA A 21 -36.32 21.70 32.82
CA ALA A 21 -36.35 20.27 33.13
C ALA A 21 -36.36 19.41 31.86
N TRP A 22 -37.13 19.80 30.85
CA TRP A 22 -37.15 19.12 29.56
C TRP A 22 -35.79 19.22 28.84
N ARG A 23 -35.19 20.41 28.80
CA ARG A 23 -33.88 20.64 28.19
C ARG A 23 -32.77 19.87 28.92
N SER A 24 -32.80 19.84 30.26
CA SER A 24 -31.83 19.10 31.06
C SER A 24 -31.98 17.60 30.89
N GLY A 25 -33.21 17.08 30.81
CA GLY A 25 -33.46 15.67 30.53
C GLY A 25 -32.93 15.25 29.16
N TRP A 26 -33.12 16.10 28.14
CA TRP A 26 -32.58 15.86 26.80
C TRP A 26 -31.05 15.83 26.78
N ASN A 27 -30.40 16.80 27.45
CA ASN A 27 -28.94 16.84 27.53
C ASN A 27 -28.38 15.63 28.29
N ALA A 28 -28.98 15.26 29.43
CA ALA A 28 -28.55 14.09 30.20
C ALA A 28 -28.66 12.79 29.39
N HIS A 29 -29.71 12.64 28.59
CA HIS A 29 -29.85 11.49 27.68
C HIS A 29 -28.78 11.51 26.58
N ALA A 30 -28.53 12.67 25.96
CA ALA A 30 -27.50 12.82 24.95
C ALA A 30 -26.09 12.51 25.51
N ASP A 31 -25.78 13.01 26.70
CA ASP A 31 -24.51 12.76 27.39
C ASP A 31 -24.32 11.28 27.71
N HIS A 32 -25.39 10.59 28.15
CA HIS A 32 -25.36 9.15 28.39
C HIS A 32 -25.07 8.36 27.10
N ILE A 33 -25.72 8.71 25.99
CA ILE A 33 -25.51 8.06 24.68
C ILE A 33 -24.11 8.34 24.15
N ASN A 34 -23.61 9.57 24.30
CA ASN A 34 -22.25 9.94 23.92
C ASN A 34 -21.20 9.18 24.75
N ALA A 35 -21.43 9.02 26.06
CA ALA A 35 -20.56 8.23 26.93
C ALA A 35 -20.54 6.74 26.53
N LEU A 36 -21.69 6.16 26.19
CA LEU A 36 -21.78 4.80 25.67
C LEU A 36 -21.08 4.65 24.31
N ALA A 37 -21.18 5.66 23.45
CA ALA A 37 -20.48 5.66 22.16
C ALA A 37 -18.97 5.77 22.34
N ALA A 38 -18.49 6.59 23.28
CA ALA A 38 -17.08 6.69 23.63
C ALA A 38 -16.54 5.36 24.19
N ASP A 39 -17.24 4.74 25.13
CA ASP A 39 -16.84 3.43 25.68
C ASP A 39 -16.78 2.33 24.62
N LYS A 40 -17.72 2.33 23.66
CA LYS A 40 -17.67 1.40 22.51
C LYS A 40 -16.48 1.68 21.59
N LYS A 41 -16.16 2.95 21.33
CA LYS A 41 -15.00 3.34 20.53
C LYS A 41 -13.71 2.90 21.21
N ASP A 42 -13.54 3.19 22.50
CA ASP A 42 -12.36 2.78 23.27
C ASP A 42 -12.17 1.26 23.28
N LYS A 43 -13.27 0.50 23.42
CA LYS A 43 -13.23 -0.97 23.36
C LYS A 43 -12.84 -1.48 21.96
N ALA A 44 -13.39 -0.87 20.91
CA ALA A 44 -13.04 -1.21 19.53
C ALA A 44 -11.57 -0.88 19.24
N GLU A 45 -11.10 0.30 19.65
CA GLU A 45 -9.72 0.73 19.46
C GLU A 45 -8.75 -0.19 20.19
N LYS A 46 -9.01 -0.55 21.45
CA LYS A 46 -8.20 -1.55 22.19
C LYS A 46 -8.18 -2.92 21.54
N ALA A 47 -9.27 -3.35 20.89
CA ALA A 47 -9.32 -4.61 20.16
C ALA A 47 -8.54 -4.55 18.82
N ILE A 48 -8.47 -3.36 18.20
CA ILE A 48 -7.83 -3.14 16.91
C ILE A 48 -6.33 -2.85 17.05
N GLN A 49 -5.88 -2.19 18.13
CA GLN A 49 -4.47 -1.90 18.43
C GLN A 49 -3.51 -3.08 18.19
N PRO A 50 -3.75 -4.31 18.70
CA PRO A 50 -2.85 -5.44 18.44
C PRO A 50 -2.86 -5.90 16.98
N VAL A 51 -3.94 -5.65 16.23
CA VAL A 51 -4.03 -5.97 14.80
C VAL A 51 -3.27 -4.92 13.99
N GLU A 52 -3.41 -3.64 14.33
CA GLU A 52 -2.69 -2.54 13.68
C GLU A 52 -1.18 -2.63 13.92
N GLU A 53 -0.75 -2.96 15.14
CA GLU A 53 0.66 -3.18 15.45
C GLU A 53 1.23 -4.34 14.62
N LYS A 54 0.52 -5.48 14.56
CA LYS A 54 0.91 -6.61 13.71
C LYS A 54 0.93 -6.26 12.23
N ALA A 55 -0.04 -5.48 11.76
CA ALA A 55 -0.09 -5.03 10.37
C ALA A 55 1.07 -4.07 10.05
N ALA A 56 1.43 -3.17 10.97
CA ALA A 56 2.57 -2.29 10.84
C ALA A 56 3.89 -3.07 10.77
N VAL A 57 4.09 -4.05 11.65
CA VAL A 57 5.27 -4.94 11.63
C VAL A 57 5.33 -5.73 10.33
N ALA A 58 4.24 -6.37 9.91
CA ALA A 58 4.18 -7.13 8.67
C ALA A 58 4.48 -6.25 7.44
N SER A 59 4.00 -5.00 7.43
CA SER A 59 4.29 -4.04 6.34
C SER A 59 5.77 -3.64 6.30
N ALA A 60 6.41 -3.48 7.47
CA ALA A 60 7.83 -3.18 7.57
C ALA A 60 8.68 -4.38 7.10
N GLU A 61 8.34 -5.59 7.52
CA GLU A 61 8.98 -6.84 7.07
C GLU A 61 8.84 -7.03 5.56
N ALA A 62 7.63 -6.85 5.01
CA ALA A 62 7.38 -6.94 3.57
C ALA A 62 8.21 -5.92 2.77
N LYS A 63 8.36 -4.69 3.27
CA LYS A 63 9.19 -3.65 2.64
C LYS A 63 10.68 -4.02 2.63
N VAL A 64 11.18 -4.63 3.71
CA VAL A 64 12.56 -5.13 3.79
C VAL A 64 12.80 -6.28 2.81
N ILE A 65 11.87 -7.24 2.72
CA ILE A 65 11.93 -8.36 1.77
C ILE A 65 11.92 -7.83 0.34
N TYR A 66 11.01 -6.92 -0.01
CA TYR A 66 10.92 -6.35 -1.35
C TYR A 66 12.20 -5.59 -1.74
N ARG A 67 12.79 -4.81 -0.82
CA ARG A 67 14.07 -4.12 -1.05
C ARG A 67 15.21 -5.13 -1.27
N THR A 68 15.21 -6.22 -0.53
CA THR A 68 16.22 -7.28 -0.64
C THR A 68 16.10 -8.01 -1.98
N ILE A 69 14.90 -8.46 -2.34
CA ILE A 69 14.63 -9.10 -3.63
C ILE A 69 15.03 -8.17 -4.78
N ASN A 70 14.64 -6.89 -4.74
CA ASN A 70 15.03 -5.95 -5.79
C ASN A 70 16.54 -5.70 -5.85
N ARG A 71 17.22 -5.60 -4.69
CA ARG A 71 18.68 -5.50 -4.65
C ARG A 71 19.33 -6.73 -5.26
N ASP A 72 18.84 -7.92 -4.94
CA ASP A 72 19.40 -9.17 -5.42
C ASP A 72 19.14 -9.34 -6.93
N VAL A 73 17.95 -9.02 -7.43
CA VAL A 73 17.64 -9.00 -8.86
C VAL A 73 18.50 -7.97 -9.60
N VAL A 74 18.63 -6.75 -9.08
CA VAL A 74 19.51 -5.72 -9.68
C VAL A 74 20.96 -6.19 -9.69
N LYS A 75 21.44 -6.81 -8.60
CA LYS A 75 22.78 -7.42 -8.55
C LYS A 75 22.95 -8.50 -9.63
N TYR A 76 22.00 -9.42 -9.77
CA TYR A 76 22.06 -10.48 -10.79
C TYR A 76 21.96 -9.95 -12.23
N VAL A 77 21.24 -8.85 -12.46
CA VAL A 77 21.08 -8.24 -13.79
C VAL A 77 22.28 -7.36 -14.16
N GLN A 78 22.83 -6.59 -13.23
CA GLN A 78 23.99 -5.70 -13.47
C GLN A 78 25.33 -6.43 -13.36
N SER A 79 25.40 -7.41 -12.48
CA SER A 79 26.55 -8.30 -12.32
C SER A 79 26.03 -9.73 -12.40
N PRO A 80 25.60 -10.19 -13.59
CA PRO A 80 25.68 -11.61 -13.81
C PRO A 80 27.17 -11.90 -13.68
N ASP A 81 27.58 -12.85 -12.85
CA ASP A 81 28.85 -13.51 -13.09
C ASP A 81 28.74 -14.23 -14.45
N ARG A 82 28.67 -13.44 -15.53
CA ARG A 82 28.99 -13.85 -16.89
C ARG A 82 30.46 -14.19 -16.77
N THR A 83 30.70 -15.47 -16.54
CA THR A 83 31.60 -16.28 -17.35
C THR A 83 32.31 -15.37 -18.35
N ARG A 84 33.52 -14.93 -18.00
CA ARG A 84 34.45 -14.47 -19.02
C ARG A 84 34.57 -15.67 -19.95
N CYS A 85 33.85 -15.67 -21.06
CA CYS A 85 33.96 -16.71 -22.07
C CYS A 85 35.29 -16.48 -22.77
N ASP A 86 36.39 -16.79 -22.09
CA ASP A 86 37.70 -16.93 -22.70
C ASP A 86 37.60 -18.19 -23.55
N PHE A 87 37.24 -18.02 -24.82
CA PHE A 87 37.34 -19.08 -25.78
C PHE A 87 38.83 -19.34 -25.99
N ASP A 88 39.23 -20.61 -25.89
CA ASP A 88 40.61 -21.01 -26.15
C ASP A 88 41.06 -20.52 -27.52
N ASP A 89 42.25 -19.92 -27.61
CA ASP A 89 42.74 -19.27 -28.83
C ASP A 89 42.79 -20.26 -30.01
N GLU A 90 43.00 -21.55 -29.74
CA GLU A 90 42.94 -22.58 -30.77
C GLU A 90 41.54 -22.74 -31.36
N SER A 91 40.50 -22.74 -30.52
CA SER A 91 39.10 -22.84 -30.93
C SER A 91 38.66 -21.65 -31.80
N VAL A 92 39.12 -20.44 -31.45
CA VAL A 92 38.89 -19.22 -32.23
C VAL A 92 39.61 -19.32 -33.58
N ARG A 93 40.87 -19.77 -33.59
CA ARG A 93 41.66 -19.97 -34.81
C ARG A 93 41.07 -21.06 -35.71
N LEU A 94 40.49 -22.12 -35.15
CA LEU A 94 39.87 -23.20 -35.90
C LEU A 94 38.59 -22.70 -36.61
N ARG A 95 37.79 -21.91 -35.89
CA ARG A 95 36.60 -21.27 -36.44
C ARG A 95 36.96 -20.29 -37.56
N GLN A 96 37.98 -19.46 -37.36
CA GLN A 96 38.41 -18.52 -38.40
C GLN A 96 38.87 -19.25 -39.67
N ARG A 97 39.67 -20.32 -39.53
CA ARG A 97 40.06 -21.17 -40.67
C ARG A 97 38.87 -21.79 -41.39
N ALA A 98 37.83 -22.21 -40.66
CA ALA A 98 36.62 -22.75 -41.28
C ALA A 98 35.86 -21.68 -42.08
N ILE A 99 35.80 -20.44 -41.58
CA ILE A 99 35.21 -19.30 -42.29
C ILE A 99 36.02 -18.97 -43.55
N ASP A 100 37.34 -18.86 -43.42
CA ASP A 100 38.22 -18.53 -44.53
C ASP A 100 38.18 -19.62 -45.62
N ALA A 101 38.10 -20.90 -45.22
CA ALA A 101 37.94 -22.02 -46.14
C ALA A 101 36.59 -21.98 -46.87
N ALA A 102 35.50 -21.66 -46.18
CA ALA A 102 34.18 -21.51 -46.81
C ALA A 102 34.16 -20.37 -47.83
N ASN A 103 34.78 -19.23 -47.49
CA ASN A 103 34.89 -18.07 -48.39
C ASN A 103 35.83 -18.32 -49.57
N ALA A 104 36.75 -19.28 -49.45
CA ALA A 104 37.64 -19.69 -50.54
C ALA A 104 37.00 -20.70 -51.51
N ILE A 105 35.78 -21.19 -51.23
CA ILE A 105 35.04 -22.06 -52.16
C ILE A 105 34.53 -21.20 -53.32
N SER A 106 35.02 -21.47 -54.53
CA SER A 106 34.60 -20.76 -55.73
C SER A 106 33.09 -20.97 -55.98
N GLY A 107 32.36 -19.85 -56.13
CA GLY A 107 30.92 -19.85 -56.36
C GLY A 107 30.03 -19.80 -55.11
N PHE A 108 30.59 -19.86 -53.89
CA PHE A 108 29.80 -19.79 -52.65
C PHE A 108 29.17 -18.40 -52.44
N ASP A 109 29.88 -17.33 -52.83
CA ASP A 109 29.39 -15.94 -52.83
C ASP A 109 28.86 -15.48 -54.21
N ALA A 110 28.78 -16.37 -55.20
CA ALA A 110 28.22 -16.01 -56.49
C ALA A 110 26.70 -15.91 -56.35
N GLY A 111 26.16 -14.69 -56.50
CA GLY A 111 24.72 -14.43 -56.48
C GLY A 111 23.97 -15.41 -57.37
N THR A 112 22.80 -15.88 -56.92
CA THR A 112 21.98 -16.89 -57.61
C THR A 112 21.84 -16.55 -59.08
N VAL A 113 22.50 -17.30 -59.96
CA VAL A 113 22.32 -17.16 -61.41
C VAL A 113 20.96 -17.73 -61.77
N GLN A 114 19.94 -16.88 -61.75
CA GLN A 114 18.63 -17.20 -62.30
C GLN A 114 18.81 -17.30 -63.83
N GLY A 115 18.92 -18.54 -64.34
CA GLY A 115 19.01 -18.82 -65.77
C GLY A 115 17.76 -18.31 -66.49
N LYS A 116 17.97 -17.70 -67.67
CA LYS A 116 16.89 -17.24 -68.56
C LYS A 116 15.99 -18.38 -69.01
#